data_AF-A0AA39T7F2-F1
#
_entry.id   AF-A0AA39T7F2-F1
#
_cell.length_a   1.000
_cell.length_b   1.000
_cell.length_c   1.000
_cell.angle_alpha   90.00
_cell.angle_beta   90.00
_cell.angle_gamma   90.00
#
_symmetry.space_group_name_H-M   'P 1'
#
loop_
_entity.id
_entity.type
_entity.pdbx_description
1 polymer ?
#
loop_
_entity_poly.entity_id
_entity_poly.type
_entity_poly.pdbx_seq_one_letter_code
_entity_poly.pdbx_strand_id
1 'polypeptide(L)'
;MEEGSLPEGTQQAVTTFRESIAQFSCKLEPPTSPVPVLRRSSRRPVPRRSYTELEDTTPKEPLEKKRLFRKLDHGLDQKKVFLRRSPASPPKKKLKRGLAPPETYAHLHLLPDYLQLHLDIVFCGINPGQKSAEIGHHFGHPTNHFWTGLHAGGLTSSKLPPTEDFTLPELYNIGLTNLVDRPTAEQSELSEAEMRTAVPAFLAKIARYRPRIVCFVGLSIAGTVQHCAVPRKHRTAKVMPGLMSFKLVYPKQEDTKNVDPISETLFFAMPSTSARVTQYQANEKVEIFADLKRCLCQVKTSSLDCSSMVAIDPKLFSVDKL
;
A
#
# COMPACT_ATOMS: atom_id res chain seq x y z
N MET A 1 -51.47 23.60 15.22
CA MET A 1 -51.26 22.99 13.90
C MET A 1 -51.35 24.12 12.90
N GLU A 2 -50.20 24.68 12.54
CA GLU A 2 -50.06 25.64 11.44
C GLU A 2 -48.93 25.11 10.56
N GLU A 3 -49.25 24.83 9.30
CA GLU A 3 -48.28 24.47 8.27
C GLU A 3 -47.54 25.73 7.82
N GLY A 4 -46.22 25.76 8.06
CA GLY A 4 -45.35 26.83 7.59
C GLY A 4 -44.98 26.63 6.11
N SER A 5 -45.51 27.48 5.26
CA SER A 5 -45.14 27.63 3.85
C SER A 5 -43.70 28.16 3.72
N LEU A 6 -42.92 27.54 2.83
CA LEU A 6 -41.54 27.92 2.51
C LEU A 6 -41.51 29.19 1.62
N PRO A 7 -40.48 30.05 1.76
CA PRO A 7 -40.39 31.31 1.03
C PRO A 7 -40.12 31.13 -0.47
N GLU A 8 -40.78 31.97 -1.29
CA GLU A 8 -40.88 31.93 -2.77
C GLU A 8 -39.53 31.84 -3.51
N GLY A 9 -38.43 32.32 -2.91
CA GLY A 9 -37.09 32.23 -3.52
C GLY A 9 -36.51 30.82 -3.60
N THR A 10 -37.02 29.88 -2.80
CA THR A 10 -36.51 28.50 -2.73
C THR A 10 -37.18 27.58 -3.75
N GLN A 11 -38.41 27.89 -4.17
CA GLN A 11 -39.14 27.11 -5.17
C GLN A 11 -38.56 27.31 -6.58
N GLN A 12 -38.05 28.50 -6.88
CA GLN A 12 -37.48 28.83 -8.19
C GLN A 12 -36.13 28.12 -8.45
N ALA A 13 -35.32 27.92 -7.41
CA ALA A 13 -34.03 27.22 -7.52
C ALA A 13 -34.18 25.69 -7.70
N VAL A 14 -35.23 25.10 -7.13
CA VAL A 14 -35.52 23.66 -7.24
C VAL A 14 -36.16 23.32 -8.59
N THR A 15 -36.91 24.24 -9.21
CA THR A 15 -37.44 24.05 -10.58
C THR A 15 -36.30 24.06 -11.61
N THR A 16 -35.36 25.01 -11.50
CA THR A 16 -34.23 25.12 -12.43
C THR A 16 -33.27 23.93 -12.39
N PHE A 17 -33.16 23.22 -11.26
CA PHE A 17 -32.31 22.03 -11.16
C PHE A 17 -32.95 20.79 -11.78
N ARG A 18 -34.28 20.62 -11.68
CA ARG A 18 -35.00 19.50 -12.31
C ARG A 18 -35.08 19.62 -13.83
N GLU A 19 -35.16 20.84 -14.37
CA GLU A 19 -35.18 21.07 -15.82
C GLU A 19 -33.80 20.84 -16.47
N SER A 20 -32.70 21.08 -15.74
CA SER A 20 -31.33 20.83 -16.20
C SER A 20 -30.99 19.33 -16.35
N ILE A 21 -31.63 18.44 -15.58
CA ILE A 21 -31.38 16.99 -15.64
C ILE A 21 -32.11 16.35 -16.85
N ALA A 22 -33.20 16.96 -17.32
CA ALA A 22 -33.92 16.48 -18.52
C ALA A 22 -33.11 16.66 -19.82
N GLN A 23 -32.10 17.53 -19.83
CA GLN A 23 -31.23 17.77 -20.99
C GLN A 23 -30.06 16.79 -21.12
N PHE A 24 -29.81 15.94 -20.12
CA PHE A 24 -28.72 14.93 -20.12
C PHE A 24 -29.22 13.49 -20.22
N SER A 25 -30.43 13.27 -20.74
CA SER A 25 -30.90 11.93 -21.09
C SER A 25 -30.23 11.44 -22.38
N CYS A 26 -29.10 10.75 -22.23
CA CYS A 26 -28.46 10.03 -23.32
C CYS A 26 -29.40 8.88 -23.76
N LYS A 27 -30.04 9.03 -24.92
CA LYS A 27 -30.81 7.96 -25.56
C LYS A 27 -29.83 6.86 -25.98
N LEU A 28 -29.79 5.77 -25.22
CA LEU A 28 -29.15 4.53 -25.64
C LEU A 28 -29.99 3.91 -26.77
N GLU A 29 -29.54 4.04 -28.01
CA GLU A 29 -30.07 3.22 -29.10
C GLU A 29 -29.55 1.77 -28.96
N PRO A 30 -30.39 0.76 -29.22
CA PRO A 30 -29.95 -0.64 -29.16
C PRO A 30 -28.94 -0.92 -30.29
N PRO A 31 -27.89 -1.72 -30.03
CA PRO A 31 -26.85 -1.99 -31.02
C PRO A 31 -27.40 -2.82 -32.19
N THR A 32 -27.40 -2.23 -33.39
CA THR A 32 -27.63 -2.91 -34.66
C THR A 32 -26.32 -3.50 -35.18
N SER A 33 -25.84 -4.58 -34.58
CA SER A 33 -24.78 -5.45 -35.16
C SER A 33 -24.76 -6.81 -34.46
N PRO A 34 -24.61 -7.93 -35.18
CA PRO A 34 -24.72 -9.27 -34.60
C PRO A 34 -23.56 -9.57 -33.65
N VAL A 35 -23.89 -10.01 -32.44
CA VAL A 35 -22.96 -10.48 -31.42
C VAL A 35 -22.25 -11.75 -31.92
N PRO A 36 -20.91 -11.86 -31.86
CA PRO A 36 -20.22 -13.09 -32.19
C PRO A 36 -20.50 -14.16 -31.13
N VAL A 37 -21.11 -15.27 -31.54
CA VAL A 37 -21.32 -16.45 -30.69
C VAL A 37 -19.96 -17.06 -30.36
N LEU A 38 -19.56 -17.00 -29.09
CA LEU A 38 -18.44 -17.78 -28.55
C LEU A 38 -18.74 -19.28 -28.69
N ARG A 39 -18.07 -19.93 -29.65
CA ARG A 39 -18.05 -21.39 -29.80
C ARG A 39 -17.55 -22.03 -28.50
N ARG A 40 -18.44 -22.77 -27.83
CA ARG A 40 -18.07 -23.66 -26.72
C ARG A 40 -17.14 -24.75 -27.26
N SER A 41 -15.90 -24.76 -26.78
CA SER A 41 -14.99 -25.89 -26.92
C SER A 41 -15.53 -27.07 -26.11
N SER A 42 -15.83 -28.17 -26.78
CA SER A 42 -16.19 -29.45 -26.19
C SER A 42 -14.97 -30.09 -25.52
N ARG A 43 -14.86 -29.97 -24.19
CA ARG A 43 -14.00 -30.85 -23.40
C ARG A 43 -14.82 -32.05 -22.92
N ARG A 44 -14.28 -33.23 -23.23
CA ARG A 44 -14.85 -34.56 -22.96
C ARG A 44 -15.06 -34.79 -21.45
N PRO A 45 -16.09 -35.56 -21.03
CA PRO A 45 -16.26 -35.92 -19.63
C PRO A 45 -15.20 -36.95 -19.19
N VAL A 46 -14.63 -36.75 -18.01
CA VAL A 46 -13.82 -37.75 -17.30
C VAL A 46 -14.78 -38.67 -16.52
N PRO A 47 -14.57 -40.01 -16.49
CA PRO A 47 -15.52 -40.92 -15.83
C PRO A 47 -15.53 -40.72 -14.31
N ARG A 48 -16.74 -40.52 -13.77
CA ARG A 48 -17.06 -40.60 -12.34
C ARG A 48 -17.05 -42.08 -11.92
N ARG A 49 -16.20 -42.46 -10.96
CA ARG A 49 -16.35 -43.75 -10.27
C ARG A 49 -17.47 -43.63 -9.24
N SER A 50 -18.43 -44.54 -9.35
CA SER A 50 -19.58 -44.73 -8.47
C SER A 50 -19.14 -45.27 -7.11
N TYR A 51 -19.72 -44.71 -6.05
CA TYR A 51 -19.75 -45.31 -4.73
C TYR A 51 -21.02 -46.17 -4.61
N THR A 52 -20.85 -47.39 -4.14
CA THR A 52 -21.92 -48.22 -3.56
C THR A 52 -21.45 -48.70 -2.20
N GLU A 53 -22.30 -48.47 -1.21
CA GLU A 53 -22.16 -48.82 0.20
C GLU A 53 -22.06 -50.33 0.43
N LEU A 54 -21.36 -50.72 1.51
CA LEU A 54 -21.71 -51.85 2.37
C LEU A 54 -21.04 -51.62 3.75
N GLU A 55 -21.92 -51.52 4.75
CA GLU A 55 -21.78 -51.55 6.23
C GLU A 55 -20.87 -52.71 6.73
N ASP A 56 -20.31 -52.82 7.94
CA ASP A 56 -20.21 -52.08 9.22
C ASP A 56 -19.14 -52.83 10.08
N THR A 57 -18.73 -52.21 11.20
CA THR A 57 -18.05 -52.72 12.42
C THR A 57 -16.62 -52.22 12.74
N THR A 58 -16.64 -51.42 13.82
CA THR A 58 -15.68 -50.63 14.64
C THR A 58 -14.33 -51.26 15.12
N PRO A 59 -13.50 -50.63 16.00
CA PRO A 59 -12.31 -49.83 15.63
C PRO A 59 -11.00 -50.22 16.37
N LYS A 60 -9.79 -50.01 15.81
CA LYS A 60 -8.54 -49.96 16.63
C LYS A 60 -7.48 -48.96 16.13
N GLU A 61 -6.97 -48.22 17.11
CA GLU A 61 -5.93 -47.18 17.13
C GLU A 61 -4.50 -47.62 16.70
N PRO A 62 -3.57 -46.65 16.48
CA PRO A 62 -2.34 -46.85 15.71
C PRO A 62 -1.09 -47.14 16.58
N LEU A 63 -0.16 -47.94 16.04
CA LEU A 63 1.15 -48.20 16.67
C LEU A 63 2.30 -47.90 15.70
N GLU A 64 3.11 -46.91 16.10
CA GLU A 64 4.46 -46.66 15.60
C GLU A 64 5.33 -47.94 15.62
N LYS A 65 6.15 -48.15 14.57
CA LYS A 65 7.30 -49.07 14.69
C LYS A 65 8.60 -48.48 14.17
N LYS A 66 9.50 -48.37 15.15
CA LYS A 66 10.92 -48.04 15.12
C LYS A 66 11.71 -48.86 14.09
N ARG A 67 12.69 -48.18 13.49
CA ARG A 67 13.77 -48.76 12.67
C ARG A 67 14.62 -49.71 13.52
N LEU A 68 14.80 -50.93 13.03
CA LEU A 68 15.82 -51.86 13.50
C LEU A 68 16.95 -51.89 12.46
N PHE A 69 18.16 -51.49 12.86
CA PHE A 69 19.38 -51.72 12.09
C PHE A 69 19.76 -53.21 12.21
N ARG A 70 20.01 -53.86 11.08
CA ARG A 70 20.87 -55.06 11.00
C ARG A 70 21.89 -54.86 9.89
N LYS A 71 23.16 -54.81 10.30
CA LYS A 71 24.33 -55.02 9.43
C LYS A 71 24.35 -56.48 8.97
N LEU A 72 24.73 -56.72 7.72
CA LEU A 72 25.49 -57.89 7.29
C LEU A 72 26.25 -57.52 6.01
N ASP A 73 27.55 -57.80 6.02
CA ASP A 73 28.48 -57.67 4.90
C ASP A 73 28.23 -58.76 3.85
N HIS A 74 28.43 -58.43 2.57
CA HIS A 74 29.31 -59.15 1.64
C HIS A 74 29.34 -58.41 0.30
N GLY A 75 30.56 -58.14 -0.19
CA GLY A 75 30.81 -57.40 -1.42
C GLY A 75 30.57 -58.25 -2.67
N LEU A 76 30.07 -57.59 -3.71
CA LEU A 76 30.35 -57.91 -5.11
C LEU A 76 30.38 -56.62 -5.93
N ASP A 77 31.40 -56.58 -6.79
CA ASP A 77 31.83 -55.55 -7.71
C ASP A 77 30.73 -55.16 -8.72
N GLN A 78 30.32 -53.89 -8.73
CA GLN A 78 29.58 -53.30 -9.85
C GLN A 78 30.07 -51.86 -10.10
N LYS A 79 30.81 -51.72 -11.19
CA LYS A 79 31.21 -50.44 -11.81
C LYS A 79 29.98 -49.54 -11.99
N LYS A 80 29.80 -48.58 -11.10
CA LYS A 80 28.82 -47.51 -11.23
C LYS A 80 29.40 -46.42 -12.13
N VAL A 81 28.89 -46.34 -13.36
CA VAL A 81 29.12 -45.19 -14.25
C VAL A 81 28.61 -43.95 -13.53
N PHE A 82 29.54 -43.16 -12.99
CA PHE A 82 29.25 -41.86 -12.39
C PHE A 82 28.97 -40.89 -13.54
N LEU A 83 27.69 -40.68 -13.88
CA LEU A 83 27.29 -39.49 -14.64
C LEU A 83 27.65 -38.28 -13.77
N ARG A 84 28.82 -37.69 -14.05
CA ARG A 84 29.22 -36.39 -13.50
C ARG A 84 28.17 -35.37 -13.90
N ARG A 85 27.26 -35.05 -12.96
CA ARG A 85 26.47 -33.82 -13.05
C ARG A 85 27.46 -32.66 -13.09
N SER A 86 27.49 -31.95 -14.20
CA SER A 86 28.22 -30.69 -14.31
C SER A 86 27.82 -29.77 -13.15
N PRO A 87 28.78 -29.06 -12.52
CA PRO A 87 28.45 -28.13 -11.46
C PRO A 87 27.49 -27.07 -12.01
N ALA A 88 26.36 -26.89 -11.32
CA ALA A 88 25.43 -25.82 -11.63
C ALA A 88 26.18 -24.48 -11.54
N SER A 89 26.13 -23.69 -12.62
CA SER A 89 26.73 -22.37 -12.65
C SER A 89 26.20 -21.53 -11.49
N PRO A 90 27.06 -20.75 -10.78
CA PRO A 90 26.60 -19.88 -9.71
C PRO A 90 25.54 -18.91 -10.23
N PRO A 91 24.51 -18.57 -9.43
CA PRO A 91 23.46 -17.66 -9.86
C PRO A 91 24.09 -16.33 -10.28
N LYS A 92 23.86 -15.91 -11.54
CA LYS A 92 24.31 -14.62 -12.04
C LYS A 92 23.76 -13.53 -11.12
N LYS A 93 24.64 -12.79 -10.43
CA LYS A 93 24.26 -11.61 -9.66
C LYS A 93 23.57 -10.64 -10.64
N LYS A 94 22.29 -10.32 -10.40
CA LYS A 94 21.59 -9.29 -11.18
C LYS A 94 22.41 -7.99 -11.05
N LEU A 95 22.76 -7.38 -12.19
CA LEU A 95 23.38 -6.06 -12.21
C LEU A 95 22.47 -5.08 -11.46
N LYS A 96 23.05 -4.33 -10.51
CA LYS A 96 22.34 -3.23 -9.87
C LYS A 96 21.99 -2.20 -10.94
N ARG A 97 20.72 -1.82 -11.03
CA ARG A 97 20.28 -0.79 -11.96
C ARG A 97 20.73 0.58 -11.47
N GLY A 98 21.38 1.35 -12.36
CA GLY A 98 21.78 2.73 -12.10
C GLY A 98 20.61 3.70 -12.26
N LEU A 99 20.90 5.01 -12.30
CA LEU A 99 19.90 6.03 -12.58
C LEU A 99 19.24 5.79 -13.94
N ALA A 100 17.91 5.86 -14.00
CA ALA A 100 17.18 5.75 -15.26
C ALA A 100 16.60 7.13 -15.64
N PRO A 101 16.86 7.62 -16.85
CA PRO A 101 16.31 8.89 -17.31
C PRO A 101 14.78 8.77 -17.47
N PRO A 102 14.00 9.85 -17.30
CA PRO A 102 12.53 9.78 -17.25
C PRO A 102 11.86 9.13 -18.46
N GLU A 103 12.46 9.26 -19.65
CA GLU A 103 11.97 8.73 -20.92
C GLU A 103 11.85 7.19 -20.89
N THR A 104 12.64 6.51 -20.04
CA THR A 104 12.65 5.05 -19.89
C THR A 104 11.26 4.49 -19.56
N TYR A 105 10.47 5.23 -18.77
CA TYR A 105 9.18 4.81 -18.25
C TYR A 105 8.02 5.73 -18.69
N ALA A 106 8.24 6.60 -19.68
CA ALA A 106 7.24 7.56 -20.14
C ALA A 106 5.96 6.91 -20.72
N HIS A 107 6.02 5.63 -21.08
CA HIS A 107 4.88 4.84 -21.53
C HIS A 107 3.99 4.32 -20.39
N LEU A 108 4.42 4.48 -19.13
CA LEU A 108 3.67 4.05 -17.96
C LEU A 108 2.84 5.20 -17.39
N HIS A 109 1.70 4.86 -16.81
CA HIS A 109 0.82 5.83 -16.18
C HIS A 109 1.33 6.23 -14.79
N LEU A 110 1.06 7.48 -14.40
CA LEU A 110 1.16 7.92 -13.02
C LEU A 110 0.09 7.23 -12.18
N LEU A 111 0.35 7.06 -10.88
CA LEU A 111 -0.66 6.56 -9.95
C LEU A 111 -1.44 7.72 -9.34
N PRO A 112 -2.77 7.61 -9.21
CA PRO A 112 -3.56 8.60 -8.49
C PRO A 112 -3.20 8.58 -7.00
N ASP A 113 -3.25 9.74 -6.37
CA ASP A 113 -3.28 9.84 -4.91
C ASP A 113 -4.70 9.54 -4.41
N TYR A 114 -4.79 8.80 -3.31
CA TYR A 114 -6.03 8.57 -2.59
C TYR A 114 -5.96 9.33 -1.27
N LEU A 115 -6.36 10.60 -1.31
CA LEU A 115 -6.30 11.52 -0.18
C LEU A 115 -7.65 12.18 0.07
N GLN A 116 -8.02 12.22 1.34
CA GLN A 116 -9.17 12.93 1.87
C GLN A 116 -8.72 13.74 3.09
N LEU A 117 -9.53 14.72 3.47
CA LEU A 117 -9.27 15.48 4.70
C LEU A 117 -9.32 14.54 5.90
N HIS A 118 -8.43 14.77 6.86
CA HIS A 118 -8.47 14.17 8.20
C HIS A 118 -8.35 12.65 8.28
N LEU A 119 -7.68 12.04 7.30
CA LEU A 119 -7.36 10.61 7.31
C LEU A 119 -6.56 10.22 8.56
N ASP A 120 -6.80 9.00 9.08
CA ASP A 120 -6.06 8.48 10.23
C ASP A 120 -4.61 8.20 9.84
N ILE A 121 -4.38 7.56 8.68
CA ILE A 121 -3.05 7.25 8.17
C ILE A 121 -2.97 7.58 6.68
N VAL A 122 -1.87 8.17 6.23
CA VAL A 122 -1.48 8.20 4.81
C VAL A 122 -0.20 7.41 4.64
N PHE A 123 -0.23 6.36 3.82
CA PHE A 123 0.99 5.67 3.42
C PHE A 123 1.64 6.40 2.24
N CYS A 124 2.90 6.80 2.42
CA CYS A 124 3.72 7.42 1.40
C CYS A 124 4.73 6.40 0.88
N GLY A 125 4.50 5.88 -0.33
CA GLY A 125 5.47 5.09 -1.06
C GLY A 125 6.61 5.93 -1.61
N ILE A 126 7.65 5.27 -2.14
CA ILE A 126 8.78 5.98 -2.73
C ILE A 126 8.35 6.57 -4.07
N ASN A 127 7.96 5.69 -4.97
CA ASN A 127 7.45 5.99 -6.30
C ASN A 127 6.72 4.75 -6.84
N PRO A 128 5.88 4.89 -7.88
CA PRO A 128 5.25 3.74 -8.51
C PRO A 128 6.28 2.75 -9.03
N GLY A 129 6.28 1.52 -8.51
CA GLY A 129 7.02 0.43 -9.14
C GLY A 129 6.39 0.09 -10.49
N GLN A 130 7.19 -0.35 -11.47
CA GLN A 130 6.73 -0.70 -12.83
C GLN A 130 5.38 -1.45 -12.85
N LYS A 131 5.24 -2.54 -12.08
CA LYS A 131 3.98 -3.31 -12.06
C LYS A 131 2.79 -2.51 -11.50
N SER A 132 3.02 -1.63 -10.53
CA SER A 132 1.99 -0.77 -9.96
C SER A 132 1.50 0.22 -11.02
N ALA A 133 2.44 0.85 -11.73
CA ALA A 133 2.15 1.78 -12.83
C ALA A 133 1.47 1.10 -14.03
N GLU A 134 1.85 -0.13 -14.37
CA GLU A 134 1.21 -0.93 -15.44
C GLU A 134 -0.26 -1.24 -15.15
N ILE A 135 -0.61 -1.51 -13.89
CA ILE A 135 -1.99 -1.88 -13.52
C ILE A 135 -2.79 -0.68 -12.98
N GLY A 136 -2.16 0.46 -12.75
CA GLY A 136 -2.82 1.65 -12.19
C GLY A 136 -3.14 1.55 -10.70
N HIS A 137 -2.50 0.66 -9.94
CA HIS A 137 -2.80 0.44 -8.52
C HIS A 137 -1.56 0.37 -7.64
N HIS A 138 -1.65 0.92 -6.44
CA HIS A 138 -0.56 0.99 -5.47
C HIS A 138 -0.11 -0.40 -4.99
N PHE A 139 1.20 -0.55 -4.83
CA PHE A 139 1.83 -1.77 -4.34
C PHE A 139 1.42 -3.04 -5.12
N GLY A 140 1.18 -2.92 -6.42
CA GLY A 140 0.57 -3.95 -7.27
C GLY A 140 1.42 -5.18 -7.59
N HIS A 141 2.70 -5.21 -7.22
CA HIS A 141 3.55 -6.37 -7.49
C HIS A 141 3.16 -7.56 -6.59
N PRO A 142 3.00 -8.79 -7.12
CA PRO A 142 2.52 -9.95 -6.31
C PRO A 142 3.38 -10.29 -5.10
N THR A 143 4.68 -9.99 -5.16
CA THR A 143 5.61 -10.19 -4.04
C THR A 143 5.71 -8.98 -3.11
N ASN A 144 4.90 -7.94 -3.30
CA ASN A 144 4.87 -6.81 -2.38
C ASN A 144 4.09 -7.20 -1.12
N HIS A 145 4.66 -6.95 0.06
CA HIS A 145 4.06 -7.33 1.33
C HIS A 145 3.08 -6.29 1.89
N PHE A 146 2.82 -5.17 1.19
CA PHE A 146 1.97 -4.09 1.69
C PHE A 146 0.56 -4.58 2.07
N TRP A 147 -0.18 -5.16 1.13
CA TRP A 147 -1.56 -5.61 1.36
C TRP A 147 -1.67 -6.71 2.42
N THR A 148 -0.71 -7.64 2.43
CA THR A 148 -0.63 -8.67 3.48
C THR A 148 -0.30 -8.04 4.84
N GLY A 149 0.65 -7.11 4.90
CA GLY A 149 1.07 -6.43 6.11
C GLY A 149 -0.01 -5.53 6.70
N LEU A 150 -0.74 -4.82 5.84
CA LEU A 150 -1.86 -3.96 6.22
C LEU A 150 -2.95 -4.77 6.94
N HIS A 151 -3.36 -5.90 6.37
CA HIS A 151 -4.36 -6.77 6.97
C HIS A 151 -3.83 -7.51 8.20
N ALA A 152 -2.67 -8.16 8.10
CA ALA A 152 -2.13 -8.95 9.20
C ALA A 152 -1.70 -8.09 10.40
N GLY A 153 -1.28 -6.84 10.16
CA GLY A 153 -1.05 -5.83 11.20
C GLY A 153 -2.34 -5.25 11.79
N GLY A 154 -3.50 -5.67 11.26
CA GLY A 154 -4.82 -5.35 11.79
C GLY A 154 -5.36 -3.97 11.43
N LEU A 155 -4.79 -3.29 10.42
CA LEU A 155 -5.29 -1.99 9.95
C LEU A 155 -6.52 -2.11 9.06
N THR A 156 -6.71 -3.27 8.42
CA THR A 156 -7.93 -3.60 7.67
C THR A 156 -8.56 -4.90 8.19
N SER A 157 -9.89 -4.97 8.14
CA SER A 157 -10.68 -6.13 8.58
C SER A 157 -10.49 -7.36 7.68
N SER A 158 -10.18 -7.15 6.41
CA SER A 158 -9.86 -8.20 5.43
C SER A 158 -8.63 -7.81 4.60
N LYS A 159 -8.05 -8.79 3.90
CA LYS A 159 -6.98 -8.54 2.94
C LYS A 159 -7.57 -8.07 1.61
N LEU A 160 -7.41 -6.79 1.31
CA LEU A 160 -7.79 -6.23 0.02
C LEU A 160 -6.76 -6.59 -1.07
N PRO A 161 -7.20 -6.78 -2.32
CA PRO A 161 -6.32 -6.79 -3.48
C PRO A 161 -5.87 -5.35 -3.85
N PRO A 162 -4.75 -5.19 -4.59
CA PRO A 162 -4.34 -3.88 -5.08
C PRO A 162 -5.42 -3.14 -5.88
N THR A 163 -6.26 -3.87 -6.61
CA THR A 163 -7.33 -3.32 -7.45
C THR A 163 -8.43 -2.59 -6.67
N GLU A 164 -8.45 -2.71 -5.35
CA GLU A 164 -9.42 -2.07 -4.46
C GLU A 164 -8.77 -0.94 -3.62
N ASP A 165 -7.59 -0.48 -4.00
CA ASP A 165 -6.85 0.55 -3.27
C ASP A 165 -7.59 1.87 -3.10
N PHE A 166 -8.39 2.26 -4.10
CA PHE A 166 -9.27 3.43 -4.06
C PHE A 166 -10.32 3.41 -2.93
N THR A 167 -10.62 2.23 -2.35
CA THR A 167 -11.62 2.08 -1.28
C THR A 167 -11.06 2.40 0.11
N LEU A 168 -9.73 2.43 0.27
CA LEU A 168 -9.07 2.61 1.57
C LEU A 168 -9.47 3.89 2.32
N PRO A 169 -9.63 5.07 1.65
CA PRO A 169 -10.01 6.28 2.36
C PRO A 169 -11.38 6.16 3.00
N GLU A 170 -12.37 5.66 2.24
CA GLU A 170 -13.75 5.57 2.71
C GLU A 170 -13.95 4.45 3.74
N LEU A 171 -13.40 3.26 3.48
CA LEU A 171 -13.66 2.08 4.31
C LEU A 171 -12.81 2.04 5.58
N TYR A 172 -11.61 2.62 5.54
CA TYR A 172 -10.61 2.45 6.60
C TYR A 172 -9.98 3.76 7.07
N ASN A 173 -10.37 4.90 6.51
CA ASN A 173 -9.75 6.21 6.81
C ASN A 173 -8.23 6.20 6.54
N ILE A 174 -7.80 5.47 5.50
CA ILE A 174 -6.41 5.30 5.09
C ILE A 174 -6.19 5.86 3.68
N GLY A 175 -5.20 6.72 3.50
CA GLY A 175 -4.80 7.26 2.20
C GLY A 175 -3.51 6.66 1.66
N LEU A 176 -3.29 6.89 0.35
CA LEU A 176 -2.12 6.44 -0.39
C LEU A 176 -1.57 7.57 -1.26
N THR A 177 -0.26 7.74 -1.26
CA THR A 177 0.51 8.68 -2.11
C THR A 177 1.90 8.12 -2.35
N ASN A 178 2.66 8.72 -3.26
CA ASN A 178 4.11 8.56 -3.33
C ASN A 178 4.83 9.87 -3.04
N LEU A 179 6.12 9.80 -2.69
CA LEU A 179 6.99 10.96 -2.61
C LEU A 179 7.34 11.47 -4.02
N VAL A 180 7.67 10.55 -4.95
CA VAL A 180 7.98 10.86 -6.35
C VAL A 180 6.94 10.19 -7.26
N ASP A 181 6.38 10.95 -8.20
CA ASP A 181 5.30 10.47 -9.06
C ASP A 181 5.81 9.54 -10.18
N ARG A 182 7.06 9.73 -10.60
CA ARG A 182 7.67 9.03 -11.74
C ARG A 182 7.81 7.52 -11.50
N PRO A 183 7.28 6.65 -12.38
CA PRO A 183 7.47 5.22 -12.27
C PRO A 183 8.93 4.80 -12.51
N THR A 184 9.39 3.81 -11.74
CA THR A 184 10.67 3.13 -11.99
C THR A 184 10.55 1.63 -11.68
N ALA A 185 11.48 0.81 -12.18
CA ALA A 185 11.49 -0.61 -11.82
C ALA A 185 12.09 -0.83 -10.42
N GLU A 186 13.06 0.01 -10.04
CA GLU A 186 13.74 -0.04 -8.75
C GLU A 186 13.98 1.38 -8.21
N GLN A 187 14.00 1.51 -6.88
CA GLN A 187 14.24 2.80 -6.24
C GLN A 187 15.61 3.41 -6.63
N SER A 188 16.63 2.59 -6.89
CA SER A 188 17.97 3.06 -7.25
C SER A 188 18.03 3.79 -8.61
N GLU A 189 16.94 3.74 -9.38
CA GLU A 189 16.79 4.48 -10.63
C GLU A 189 16.37 5.94 -10.41
N LEU A 190 15.99 6.32 -9.18
CA LEU A 190 15.74 7.70 -8.75
C LEU A 190 17.01 8.35 -8.22
N SER A 191 17.20 9.63 -8.53
CA SER A 191 18.29 10.42 -7.95
C SER A 191 17.93 10.96 -6.56
N GLU A 192 18.93 11.23 -5.72
CA GLU A 192 18.69 11.94 -4.45
C GLU A 192 18.11 13.34 -4.68
N ALA A 193 18.56 14.03 -5.73
CA ALA A 193 18.06 15.36 -6.08
C ALA A 193 16.56 15.31 -6.38
N GLU A 194 16.12 14.35 -7.20
CA GLU A 194 14.71 14.14 -7.55
C GLU A 194 13.83 13.90 -6.32
N MET A 195 14.27 13.03 -5.39
CA MET A 195 13.53 12.80 -4.15
C MET A 195 13.48 14.06 -3.27
N ARG A 196 14.57 14.82 -3.17
CA ARG A 196 14.62 16.07 -2.39
C ARG A 196 13.71 17.16 -2.98
N THR A 197 13.70 17.31 -4.30
CA THR A 197 12.86 18.30 -4.99
C THR A 197 11.38 18.02 -4.83
N ALA A 198 10.98 16.77 -4.58
CA ALA A 198 9.58 16.42 -4.37
C ALA A 198 9.07 16.71 -2.94
N VAL A 199 9.97 16.91 -1.96
CA VAL A 199 9.59 17.09 -0.55
C VAL A 199 8.69 18.32 -0.32
N PRO A 200 8.93 19.51 -0.89
CA PRO A 200 8.07 20.67 -0.65
C PRO A 200 6.62 20.44 -1.10
N ALA A 201 6.41 19.92 -2.31
CA ALA A 201 5.08 19.59 -2.82
C ALA A 201 4.40 18.51 -1.97
N PHE A 202 5.16 17.50 -1.53
CA PHE A 202 4.68 16.49 -0.60
C PHE A 202 4.23 17.10 0.73
N LEU A 203 5.03 17.96 1.36
CA LEU A 203 4.66 18.59 2.64
C LEU A 203 3.46 19.52 2.50
N ALA A 204 3.35 20.27 1.39
CA ALA A 204 2.18 21.09 1.09
C ALA A 204 0.90 20.22 0.95
N LYS A 205 1.01 19.07 0.29
CA LYS A 205 -0.06 18.07 0.19
C LYS A 205 -0.49 17.58 1.57
N ILE A 206 0.46 17.14 2.41
CA ILE A 206 0.18 16.70 3.78
C ILE A 206 -0.45 17.83 4.60
N ALA A 207 0.03 19.07 4.45
CA ALA A 207 -0.49 20.20 5.20
C ALA A 207 -1.93 20.57 4.81
N ARG A 208 -2.30 20.34 3.55
CA ARG A 208 -3.65 20.50 3.03
C ARG A 208 -4.60 19.42 3.54
N TYR A 209 -4.19 18.16 3.49
CA TYR A 209 -5.07 17.02 3.81
C TYR A 209 -5.11 16.66 5.31
N ARG A 210 -4.10 17.10 6.08
CA ARG A 210 -4.04 16.98 7.54
C ARG A 210 -4.31 15.56 8.08
N PRO A 211 -3.59 14.52 7.61
CA PRO A 211 -3.74 13.19 8.20
C PRO A 211 -3.16 13.15 9.63
N ARG A 212 -3.63 12.25 10.51
CA ARG A 212 -3.02 12.12 11.85
C ARG A 212 -1.60 11.60 11.77
N ILE A 213 -1.36 10.59 10.94
CA ILE A 213 -0.05 9.98 10.74
C ILE A 213 0.26 9.86 9.25
N VAL A 214 1.48 10.24 8.86
CA VAL A 214 2.08 9.84 7.58
C VAL A 214 3.05 8.69 7.85
N CYS A 215 2.84 7.55 7.18
CA CYS A 215 3.72 6.40 7.25
C CYS A 215 4.57 6.28 5.97
N PHE A 216 5.87 6.52 6.07
CA PHE A 216 6.82 6.32 4.97
C PHE A 216 7.13 4.84 4.75
N VAL A 217 6.77 4.33 3.57
CA VAL A 217 7.04 2.95 3.14
C VAL A 217 8.42 2.87 2.48
N GLY A 218 9.45 3.14 3.27
CA GLY A 218 10.84 3.17 2.87
C GLY A 218 11.68 4.08 3.77
N LEU A 219 12.68 3.52 4.45
CA LEU A 219 13.54 4.28 5.37
C LEU A 219 14.36 5.37 4.67
N SER A 220 14.67 5.19 3.38
CA SER A 220 15.39 6.16 2.55
C SER A 220 14.59 7.45 2.31
N ILE A 221 13.30 7.33 2.00
CA ILE A 221 12.43 8.51 1.77
C ILE A 221 12.12 9.21 3.10
N ALA A 222 11.96 8.46 4.19
CA ALA A 222 11.86 9.04 5.53
C ALA A 222 13.11 9.87 5.87
N GLY A 223 14.31 9.34 5.58
CA GLY A 223 15.57 10.07 5.74
C GLY A 223 15.69 11.29 4.82
N THR A 224 15.18 11.20 3.60
CA THR A 224 15.16 12.33 2.64
C THR A 224 14.27 13.46 3.14
N VAL A 225 13.05 13.14 3.60
CA VAL A 225 12.14 14.14 4.18
C VAL A 225 12.75 14.73 5.45
N GLN A 226 13.30 13.93 6.35
CA GLN A 226 14.00 14.43 7.54
C GLN A 226 15.16 15.37 7.18
N HIS A 227 15.93 15.04 6.14
CA HIS A 227 17.04 15.88 5.68
C HIS A 227 16.57 17.22 5.13
N CYS A 228 15.41 17.28 4.49
CA CYS A 228 14.87 18.52 3.93
C CYS A 228 14.12 19.35 4.97
N ALA A 229 13.39 18.71 5.87
CA ALA A 229 12.43 19.36 6.76
C ALA A 229 12.95 19.67 8.17
N VAL A 230 13.97 18.95 8.64
CA VAL A 230 14.44 19.04 10.04
C VAL A 230 15.82 19.71 10.09
N PRO A 231 16.11 20.63 11.02
CA PRO A 231 17.45 21.19 11.19
C PRO A 231 18.49 20.11 11.53
N ARG A 232 19.72 20.24 11.02
CA ARG A 232 20.79 19.24 11.14
C ARG A 232 21.01 18.73 12.57
N LYS A 233 20.94 19.61 13.58
CA LYS A 233 21.13 19.28 15.00
C LYS A 233 20.07 18.35 15.61
N HIS A 234 18.91 18.21 14.95
CA HIS A 234 17.81 17.35 15.40
C HIS A 234 17.58 16.14 14.50
N ARG A 235 18.45 15.91 13.51
CA ARG A 235 18.34 14.74 12.63
C ARG A 235 18.94 13.53 13.34
N THR A 236 18.29 12.39 13.17
CA THR A 236 18.88 11.10 13.48
C THR A 236 19.85 10.74 12.36
N ALA A 237 21.01 10.18 12.71
CA ALA A 237 22.00 9.78 11.71
C ALA A 237 21.51 8.60 10.84
N LYS A 238 20.69 7.73 11.43
CA LYS A 238 20.09 6.57 10.78
C LYS A 238 18.61 6.51 11.13
N VAL A 239 17.76 6.50 10.11
CA VAL A 239 16.32 6.28 10.30
C VAL A 239 16.07 4.81 10.56
N MET A 240 15.32 4.53 11.62
CA MET A 240 14.85 3.20 11.99
C MET A 240 13.32 3.13 11.88
N PRO A 241 12.74 1.92 11.73
CA PRO A 241 11.29 1.76 11.78
C PRO A 241 10.71 2.30 13.09
N GLY A 242 9.54 2.92 13.02
CA GLY A 242 8.85 3.50 14.17
C GLY A 242 8.49 4.97 13.99
N LEU A 243 7.99 5.56 15.07
CA LEU A 243 7.63 6.97 15.17
C LEU A 243 8.87 7.87 15.04
N MET A 244 8.75 8.94 14.26
CA MET A 244 9.83 9.90 14.03
C MET A 244 9.79 11.05 15.04
N SER A 245 10.95 11.67 15.28
CA SER A 245 11.12 12.75 16.27
C SER A 245 10.76 14.15 15.76
N PHE A 246 9.93 14.24 14.73
CA PHE A 246 9.46 15.50 14.15
C PHE A 246 8.02 15.37 13.67
N LYS A 247 7.34 16.50 13.55
CA LYS A 247 5.92 16.59 13.22
C LYS A 247 5.60 17.86 12.44
N LEU A 248 4.45 17.85 11.77
CA LEU A 248 3.89 19.04 11.13
C LEU A 248 2.81 19.60 12.06
N VAL A 249 2.89 20.87 12.43
CA VAL A 249 1.92 21.53 13.33
C VAL A 249 1.12 22.56 12.52
N TYR A 250 -0.20 22.55 12.69
CA TYR A 250 -1.12 23.45 12.00
C TYR A 250 -1.40 24.70 12.85
N PRO A 251 -1.53 25.88 12.22
CA PRO A 251 -1.99 27.07 12.90
C PRO A 251 -3.36 26.83 13.53
N LYS A 252 -3.56 27.27 14.78
CA LYS A 252 -4.89 27.26 15.40
C LYS A 252 -5.79 28.21 14.61
N GLN A 253 -6.94 27.74 14.17
CA GLN A 253 -7.95 28.62 13.58
C GLN A 253 -8.55 29.50 14.67
N GLU A 254 -8.61 30.82 14.40
CA GLU A 254 -9.19 31.80 15.31
C GLU A 254 -10.73 31.72 15.36
N ASP A 255 -11.35 31.10 14.34
CA ASP A 255 -12.79 31.00 14.21
C ASP A 255 -13.35 29.79 14.97
N THR A 256 -14.11 30.05 16.04
CA THR A 256 -14.58 29.05 17.00
C THR A 256 -15.67 28.12 16.46
N LYS A 257 -16.21 28.41 15.27
CA LYS A 257 -17.30 27.63 14.67
C LYS A 257 -16.84 26.40 13.88
N ASN A 258 -15.57 26.30 13.51
CA ASN A 258 -15.07 25.21 12.68
C ASN A 258 -13.61 24.89 13.02
N VAL A 259 -13.40 24.26 14.19
CA VAL A 259 -12.06 23.86 14.63
C VAL A 259 -11.68 22.55 13.95
N ASP A 260 -10.59 22.56 13.19
CA ASP A 260 -10.04 21.34 12.59
C ASP A 260 -9.72 20.29 13.68
N PRO A 261 -10.20 19.04 13.54
CA PRO A 261 -9.99 18.00 14.56
C PRO A 261 -8.53 17.54 14.69
N ILE A 262 -7.66 17.93 13.75
CA ILE A 262 -6.26 17.53 13.71
C ILE A 262 -5.38 18.78 13.73
N SER A 263 -4.71 19.00 14.86
CA SER A 263 -3.77 20.12 15.06
C SER A 263 -2.35 19.81 14.63
N GLU A 264 -2.01 18.54 14.42
CA GLU A 264 -0.69 18.10 13.99
C GLU A 264 -0.71 16.76 13.25
N THR A 265 0.28 16.57 12.38
CA THR A 265 0.56 15.29 11.71
C THR A 265 1.89 14.73 12.20
N LEU A 266 1.86 13.49 12.67
CA LEU A 266 3.05 12.74 13.07
C LEU A 266 3.61 11.96 11.87
N PHE A 267 4.91 11.67 11.92
CA PHE A 267 5.57 10.85 10.89
C PHE A 267 6.01 9.52 11.49
N PHE A 268 5.79 8.45 10.75
CA PHE A 268 6.21 7.09 11.06
C PHE A 268 7.03 6.55 9.89
N ALA A 269 8.10 5.80 10.16
CA ALA A 269 8.91 5.18 9.14
C ALA A 269 8.79 3.66 9.21
N MET A 270 8.75 3.01 8.05
CA MET A 270 8.86 1.56 7.95
C MET A 270 9.80 1.15 6.81
N PRO A 271 10.33 -0.09 6.83
CA PRO A 271 11.06 -0.63 5.70
C PRO A 271 10.17 -0.68 4.46
N SER A 272 10.77 -0.65 3.27
CA SER A 272 10.00 -0.87 2.04
C SER A 272 9.32 -2.25 2.07
N THR A 273 8.06 -2.29 1.68
CA THR A 273 7.24 -3.50 1.58
C THR A 273 7.62 -4.39 0.41
N SER A 274 8.51 -3.93 -0.49
CA SER A 274 9.06 -4.76 -1.57
C SER A 274 9.79 -5.99 -1.02
N ALA A 275 9.55 -7.17 -1.60
CA ALA A 275 10.32 -8.39 -1.32
C ALA A 275 11.80 -8.29 -1.72
N ARG A 276 12.20 -7.24 -2.46
CA ARG A 276 13.61 -6.96 -2.75
C ARG A 276 14.39 -6.54 -1.49
N VAL A 277 13.70 -6.00 -0.49
CA VAL A 277 14.30 -5.66 0.81
C VAL A 277 14.28 -6.89 1.70
N THR A 278 15.44 -7.53 1.82
CA THR A 278 15.66 -8.76 2.58
C THR A 278 16.14 -8.53 4.02
N GLN A 279 16.51 -7.29 4.36
CA GLN A 279 16.90 -6.90 5.72
C GLN A 279 15.76 -7.07 6.74
N TYR A 280 14.52 -7.06 6.26
CA TYR A 280 13.31 -7.26 7.06
C TYR A 280 12.46 -8.34 6.41
N GLN A 281 12.17 -9.40 7.15
CA GLN A 281 11.32 -10.50 6.75
C GLN A 281 9.84 -10.10 6.76
N ALA A 282 8.99 -10.93 6.15
CA ALA A 282 7.56 -10.62 6.02
C ALA A 282 6.87 -10.47 7.38
N ASN A 283 7.17 -11.35 8.35
CA ASN A 283 6.64 -11.28 9.71
C ASN A 283 7.11 -10.02 10.45
N GLU A 284 8.37 -9.62 10.31
CA GLU A 284 8.87 -8.37 10.92
C GLU A 284 8.15 -7.15 10.35
N LYS A 285 7.85 -7.14 9.04
CA LYS A 285 7.04 -6.06 8.45
C LYS A 285 5.63 -6.04 9.02
N VAL A 286 5.00 -7.19 9.25
CA VAL A 286 3.67 -7.29 9.89
C VAL A 286 3.69 -6.67 11.29
N GLU A 287 4.70 -6.98 12.11
CA GLU A 287 4.84 -6.37 13.44
C GLU A 287 4.94 -4.85 13.37
N ILE A 288 5.65 -4.30 12.38
CA ILE A 288 5.78 -2.85 12.20
C ILE A 288 4.42 -2.21 11.78
N PHE A 289 3.58 -2.91 11.01
CA PHE A 289 2.21 -2.46 10.76
C PHE A 289 1.35 -2.49 12.04
N ALA A 290 1.52 -3.52 12.89
CA ALA A 290 0.87 -3.58 14.19
C ALA A 290 1.34 -2.44 15.12
N ASP A 291 2.62 -2.09 15.10
CA ASP A 291 3.18 -0.94 15.80
C ASP A 291 2.57 0.38 15.33
N LEU A 292 2.42 0.56 14.01
CA LEU A 292 1.73 1.72 13.45
C LEU A 292 0.28 1.81 13.94
N LYS A 293 -0.45 0.68 14.00
CA LYS A 293 -1.80 0.64 14.57
C LYS A 293 -1.81 1.02 16.05
N ARG A 294 -0.88 0.49 16.85
CA ARG A 294 -0.73 0.87 18.26
C ARG A 294 -0.48 2.37 18.41
N CYS A 295 0.42 2.92 17.60
CA CYS A 295 0.71 4.36 17.57
C CYS A 295 -0.54 5.18 17.23
N LEU A 296 -1.31 4.79 16.21
CA LEU A 296 -2.58 5.45 15.87
C LEU A 296 -3.56 5.44 17.06
N CYS A 297 -3.70 4.31 17.75
CA CYS A 297 -4.56 4.23 18.95
C CYS A 297 -4.09 5.20 20.04
N GLN A 298 -2.79 5.36 20.24
CA GLN A 298 -2.26 6.31 21.22
C GLN A 298 -2.52 7.76 20.82
N VAL A 299 -2.38 8.09 19.52
CA VAL A 299 -2.71 9.41 18.98
C VAL A 299 -4.18 9.74 19.15
N LYS A 300 -5.08 8.80 18.83
CA LYS A 300 -6.54 9.01 18.93
C LYS A 300 -7.02 9.13 20.38
N THR A 301 -6.31 8.51 21.33
CA THR A 301 -6.62 8.60 22.76
C THR A 301 -5.84 9.70 23.47
N SER A 302 -5.06 10.52 22.74
CA SER A 302 -4.21 11.58 23.31
C SER A 302 -3.25 11.06 24.40
N SER A 303 -2.84 9.80 24.32
CA SER A 303 -1.93 9.16 25.30
C SER A 303 -0.45 9.24 24.91
N LEU A 304 -0.15 9.78 23.72
CA LEU A 304 1.21 9.92 23.20
C LEU A 304 1.75 11.33 23.46
N ASP A 305 2.81 11.44 24.25
CA ASP A 305 3.51 12.72 24.45
C ASP A 305 4.36 13.06 23.21
N CYS A 306 3.95 14.10 22.48
CA CYS A 306 4.63 14.60 21.30
C CYS A 306 5.25 15.99 21.53
N SER A 307 5.36 16.45 22.78
CA SER A 307 5.84 17.80 23.13
C SER A 307 7.30 18.03 22.79
N SER A 308 8.13 16.98 22.85
CA SER A 308 9.55 17.01 22.55
C SER A 308 9.90 16.90 21.05
N MET A 309 8.90 16.64 20.19
CA MET A 309 9.12 16.49 18.75
C MET A 309 9.37 17.84 18.08
N VAL A 310 10.27 17.85 17.09
CA VAL A 310 10.58 19.05 16.31
C VAL A 310 9.44 19.38 15.36
N ALA A 311 8.89 20.59 15.47
CA ALA A 311 7.93 21.10 14.48
C ALA A 311 8.67 21.49 13.18
N ILE A 312 8.17 21.02 12.05
CA ILE A 312 8.64 21.45 10.71
C ILE A 312 8.31 22.94 10.53
N ASP A 313 9.25 23.71 9.98
CA ASP A 313 9.05 25.13 9.66
C ASP A 313 7.86 25.30 8.67
N PRO A 314 6.82 26.07 9.03
CA PRO A 314 5.68 26.34 8.15
C PRO A 314 6.04 26.82 6.76
N LYS A 315 7.16 27.55 6.61
CA LYS A 315 7.64 28.06 5.30
C LYS A 315 7.93 26.96 4.28
N LEU A 316 8.12 25.72 4.72
CA LEU A 316 8.36 24.57 3.85
C LEU A 316 7.09 23.99 3.22
N PHE A 317 5.91 24.42 3.68
CA PHE A 317 4.61 23.90 3.21
C PHE A 317 3.51 24.98 3.10
N SER A 318 3.83 26.25 3.32
CA SER A 318 2.91 27.36 3.04
C SER A 318 2.51 27.38 1.57
N VAL A 319 1.20 27.38 1.33
CA VAL A 319 0.56 27.20 0.00
C VAL A 319 0.75 28.43 -0.91
N ASP A 320 1.26 29.56 -0.39
CA ASP A 320 1.45 30.82 -1.13
C ASP A 320 2.60 30.80 -2.17
N LYS A 321 3.11 29.62 -2.54
CA LYS A 321 4.22 29.43 -3.49
C LYS A 321 4.00 28.33 -4.55
N LEU A 322 2.77 27.85 -4.73
CA LEU A 322 2.41 26.96 -5.83
C LEU A 322 1.46 27.67 -6.79
#